data_AF-A0A265N9I0-F1
#
_entry.id   AF-A0A265N9I0-F1
#
_cell.length_a   1.000
_cell.length_b   1.000
_cell.length_c   1.000
_cell.angle_alpha   90.00
_cell.angle_beta   90.00
_cell.angle_gamma   90.00
#
_symmetry.space_group_name_H-M   'P 1'
#
loop_
_entity.id
_entity.type
_entity.pdbx_description
1 polymer ?
#
loop_
_entity_poly.entity_id
_entity_poly.type
_entity_poly.pdbx_seq_one_letter_code
_entity_poly.pdbx_strand_id
1 'polypeptide(L)'
;MSVEKDKIYPECPTIIRTVEVGGFTKSQLLQKLQQHSILMNKLGERLFADNKFIISDTIYSVRAVELKVRDLGFPEGATIPQLFKKANQVGLELCPLELGPHLRLEYLDQPEGHSGKPSCRHRAPYGSVTIASEILSDDVYFPKGFYLRRIEGVLWLRGYIADHLHVLDPDDHFVFCQNETLK
;
A
#
# COMPACT_ATOMS: atom_id res chain seq x y z
N MET A 1 4.60 1.53 37.49
CA MET A 1 3.81 1.09 36.32
C MET A 1 4.75 1.15 35.14
N SER A 2 5.28 -0.01 34.72
CA SER A 2 6.17 -0.11 33.57
C SER A 2 5.32 0.17 32.34
N VAL A 3 5.55 1.30 31.67
CA VAL A 3 5.00 1.53 30.33
C VAL A 3 5.61 0.44 29.47
N GLU A 4 4.81 -0.54 29.02
CA GLU A 4 5.24 -1.43 27.95
C GLU A 4 5.70 -0.53 26.81
N LYS A 5 6.99 -0.57 26.49
CA LYS A 5 7.48 0.10 25.28
C LYS A 5 6.70 -0.51 24.14
N ASP A 6 6.00 0.31 23.36
CA ASP A 6 5.37 -0.13 22.12
C ASP A 6 6.42 -0.89 21.31
N LYS A 7 6.17 -2.18 21.07
CA LYS A 7 7.07 -3.00 20.28
C LYS A 7 7.02 -2.49 18.85
N ILE A 8 8.18 -2.14 18.31
CA ILE A 8 8.33 -1.72 16.92
C ILE A 8 8.83 -2.89 16.07
N TYR A 9 8.66 -2.81 14.76
CA TYR A 9 9.15 -3.83 13.82
C TYR A 9 10.64 -4.14 14.09
N PRO A 10 11.03 -5.43 14.16
CA PRO A 10 10.27 -6.63 13.81
C PRO A 10 9.45 -7.27 14.96
N GLU A 11 9.40 -6.66 16.14
CA GLU A 11 8.75 -7.23 17.34
C GLU A 11 7.26 -6.84 17.48
N CYS A 12 6.71 -6.13 16.49
CA CYS A 12 5.31 -5.72 16.42
C CYS A 12 4.43 -6.74 15.68
N PRO A 13 3.10 -6.68 15.84
CA PRO A 13 2.18 -7.39 14.96
C PRO A 13 2.39 -6.98 13.50
N THR A 14 2.44 -7.95 12.59
CA THR A 14 2.50 -7.73 11.14
C THR A 14 1.60 -8.75 10.44
N ILE A 15 1.11 -8.39 9.24
CA ILE A 15 0.46 -9.34 8.35
C ILE A 15 1.40 -9.58 7.17
N ILE A 16 1.81 -10.83 6.98
CA ILE A 16 2.73 -11.19 5.90
C ILE A 16 1.96 -11.98 4.85
N ARG A 17 2.11 -11.58 3.58
CA ARG A 17 1.57 -12.28 2.42
C ARG A 17 2.68 -12.54 1.41
N THR A 18 2.64 -13.70 0.78
CA THR A 18 3.54 -14.03 -0.33
C THR A 18 2.72 -13.89 -1.61
N VAL A 19 3.01 -12.85 -2.39
CA VAL A 19 2.23 -12.48 -3.57
C VAL A 19 3.00 -12.84 -4.84
N GLU A 20 2.34 -13.51 -5.78
CA GLU A 20 2.88 -13.71 -7.14
C GLU A 20 2.61 -12.47 -8.01
N VAL A 21 3.67 -11.87 -8.52
CA VAL A 21 3.67 -10.61 -9.28
C VAL A 21 4.23 -10.85 -10.68
N GLY A 22 3.76 -10.08 -11.67
CA GLY A 22 4.15 -10.20 -13.07
C GLY A 22 3.38 -11.29 -13.83
N GLY A 23 3.79 -11.56 -15.07
CA GLY A 23 3.19 -12.56 -15.94
C GLY A 23 1.88 -12.14 -16.63
N PHE A 24 1.45 -10.88 -16.45
CA PHE A 24 0.32 -10.30 -17.16
C PHE A 24 0.71 -9.02 -17.86
N THR A 25 0.20 -8.83 -19.08
CA THR A 25 0.14 -7.51 -19.71
C THR A 25 -0.82 -6.58 -18.95
N LYS A 26 -0.69 -5.26 -19.14
CA LYS A 26 -1.59 -4.28 -18.50
C LYS A 26 -3.05 -4.55 -18.81
N SER A 27 -3.35 -4.95 -20.05
CA SER A 27 -4.71 -5.27 -20.49
C SER A 27 -5.26 -6.51 -19.78
N GLN A 28 -4.47 -7.58 -19.68
CA GLN A 28 -4.88 -8.80 -18.96
C GLN A 28 -5.08 -8.54 -17.47
N LEU A 29 -4.20 -7.75 -16.85
CA LEU A 29 -4.30 -7.38 -15.44
C LEU A 29 -5.56 -6.54 -15.18
N LEU A 30 -5.86 -5.57 -16.06
CA LEU A 30 -7.09 -4.79 -15.99
C LEU A 30 -8.34 -5.66 -16.16
N GLN A 31 -8.31 -6.60 -17.13
CA GLN A 31 -9.41 -7.54 -17.35
C GLN A 31 -9.66 -8.41 -16.12
N LYS A 32 -8.62 -8.88 -15.45
CA LYS A 32 -8.75 -9.66 -14.20
C LYS A 32 -9.37 -8.83 -13.08
N LEU A 33 -8.95 -7.58 -12.90
CA LEU A 33 -9.56 -6.69 -11.91
C LEU A 33 -11.08 -6.55 -12.17
N GLN A 34 -11.47 -6.36 -13.43
CA GLN A 34 -12.87 -6.27 -13.83
C GLN A 34 -13.66 -7.57 -13.60
N GLN A 35 -13.08 -8.74 -13.91
CA GLN A 35 -13.71 -10.04 -13.67
C GLN A 35 -14.03 -10.27 -12.19
N HIS A 36 -13.20 -9.72 -11.29
CA HIS A 36 -13.43 -9.77 -9.84
C HIS A 36 -14.28 -8.60 -9.31
N SER A 37 -14.90 -7.80 -10.20
CA SER A 37 -15.69 -6.61 -9.83
C SER A 37 -14.91 -5.59 -9.00
N ILE A 38 -13.58 -5.54 -9.16
CA ILE A 38 -12.72 -4.58 -8.49
C ILE A 38 -12.78 -3.25 -9.24
N LEU A 39 -13.08 -2.18 -8.52
CA LEU A 39 -13.17 -0.84 -9.09
C LEU A 39 -11.87 -0.06 -8.92
N MET A 40 -11.63 0.85 -9.86
CA MET A 40 -10.57 1.84 -9.80
C MET A 40 -11.15 3.25 -9.75
N ASN A 41 -10.46 4.17 -9.07
CA ASN A 41 -10.78 5.60 -9.17
C ASN A 41 -9.95 6.24 -10.29
N LYS A 42 -10.32 7.47 -10.70
CA LYS A 42 -9.60 8.22 -11.74
C LYS A 42 -8.09 8.35 -11.51
N LEU A 43 -7.65 8.44 -10.24
CA LEU A 43 -6.22 8.48 -9.91
C LEU A 43 -5.54 7.13 -10.14
N GLY A 44 -6.21 6.02 -9.78
CA GLY A 44 -5.72 4.68 -10.04
C GLY A 44 -5.65 4.39 -11.54
N GLU A 45 -6.69 4.76 -12.29
CA GLU A 45 -6.71 4.67 -13.76
C GLU A 45 -5.56 5.45 -14.40
N ARG A 46 -5.36 6.71 -13.97
CA ARG A 46 -4.26 7.55 -14.45
C ARG A 46 -2.90 6.93 -14.16
N LEU A 47 -2.71 6.38 -12.96
CA LEU A 47 -1.45 5.72 -12.58
C LEU A 47 -1.22 4.44 -13.39
N PHE A 48 -2.26 3.62 -13.57
CA PHE A 48 -2.19 2.36 -14.32
C PHE A 48 -1.89 2.59 -15.81
N ALA A 49 -2.48 3.63 -16.39
CA ALA A 49 -2.28 4.02 -17.78
C ALA A 49 -0.91 4.67 -18.04
N ASP A 50 -0.20 5.13 -17.00
CA ASP A 50 1.07 5.83 -17.15
C ASP A 50 2.18 4.91 -17.71
N ASN A 51 3.01 5.43 -18.61
CA ASN A 51 4.11 4.66 -19.21
C ASN A 51 5.20 4.29 -18.21
N LYS A 52 5.32 5.02 -17.09
CA LYS A 52 6.24 4.70 -15.99
C LYS A 52 5.68 3.62 -15.06
N PHE A 53 4.40 3.27 -15.16
CA PHE A 53 3.88 2.05 -14.52
C PHE A 53 4.35 0.84 -15.34
N ILE A 54 5.47 0.25 -14.91
CA ILE A 54 6.08 -0.92 -15.53
C ILE A 54 5.53 -2.19 -14.88
N ILE A 55 5.32 -3.19 -15.72
CA ILE A 55 4.88 -4.54 -15.35
C ILE A 55 5.91 -5.55 -15.82
N SER A 56 6.09 -6.62 -15.07
CA SER A 56 7.02 -7.70 -15.44
C SER A 56 6.32 -8.78 -16.27
N ASP A 57 6.95 -9.19 -17.38
CA ASP A 57 6.51 -10.37 -18.14
C ASP A 57 6.88 -11.68 -17.42
N THR A 58 7.85 -11.64 -16.50
CA THR A 58 8.29 -12.79 -15.71
C THR A 58 7.56 -12.80 -14.37
N ILE A 59 7.02 -13.96 -13.99
CA ILE A 59 6.41 -14.15 -12.68
C ILE A 59 7.51 -14.23 -11.61
N TYR A 60 7.34 -13.50 -10.52
CA TYR A 60 8.20 -13.54 -9.35
C TYR A 60 7.38 -13.44 -8.07
N SER A 61 7.99 -13.81 -6.94
CA SER A 61 7.32 -13.80 -5.65
C SER A 61 7.79 -12.62 -4.81
N VAL A 62 6.86 -11.94 -4.15
CA VAL A 62 7.11 -10.84 -3.23
C VAL A 62 6.60 -11.19 -1.85
N ARG A 63 7.46 -11.10 -0.84
CA ARG A 63 7.05 -11.18 0.57
C ARG A 63 6.61 -9.81 1.06
N ALA A 64 5.30 -9.56 0.97
CA ALA A 64 4.65 -8.32 1.35
C ALA A 64 4.38 -8.29 2.86
N VAL A 65 4.91 -7.29 3.56
CA VAL A 65 4.75 -7.06 5.00
C VAL A 65 3.85 -5.86 5.20
N GLU A 66 2.67 -6.09 5.74
CA GLU A 66 1.72 -5.05 6.16
C GLU A 66 1.91 -4.74 7.64
N LEU A 67 2.04 -3.45 7.96
CA LEU A 67 2.15 -2.92 9.32
C LEU A 67 1.67 -1.47 9.38
N LYS A 68 1.48 -0.94 10.59
CA LYS A 68 1.05 0.44 10.78
C LYS A 68 2.23 1.41 10.81
N VAL A 69 1.99 2.68 10.53
CA VAL A 69 2.99 3.75 10.69
C VAL A 69 3.62 3.76 12.08
N ARG A 70 2.81 3.60 13.14
CA ARG A 70 3.31 3.52 14.53
C ARG A 70 4.28 2.36 14.76
N ASP A 71 4.10 1.25 14.06
CA ASP A 71 4.92 0.05 14.23
C ASP A 71 6.34 0.24 13.67
N LEU A 72 6.58 1.28 12.86
CA LEU A 72 7.92 1.72 12.46
C LEU A 72 8.57 2.70 13.44
N GLY A 73 7.93 2.97 14.57
CA GLY A 73 8.41 3.91 15.59
C GLY A 73 7.93 5.35 15.40
N PHE A 74 6.76 5.53 14.77
CA PHE A 74 6.14 6.83 14.56
C PHE A 74 4.77 6.92 15.26
N PRO A 75 4.72 7.00 16.60
CA PRO A 75 3.47 7.01 17.37
C PRO A 75 2.61 8.25 17.11
N GLU A 76 3.21 9.34 16.63
CA GLU A 76 2.54 10.60 16.27
C GLU A 76 2.37 10.80 14.76
N GLY A 77 2.68 9.77 13.96
CA GLY A 77 2.65 9.82 12.51
C GLY A 77 3.99 10.22 11.88
N ALA A 78 4.04 10.17 10.56
CA ALA A 78 5.26 10.47 9.79
C ALA A 78 4.91 10.95 8.38
N THR A 79 5.83 11.68 7.73
CA THR A 79 5.74 11.91 6.29
C THR A 79 6.15 10.66 5.50
N ILE A 80 5.69 10.55 4.25
CA ILE A 80 6.09 9.45 3.36
C ILE A 80 7.62 9.27 3.29
N PRO A 81 8.44 10.34 3.08
CA PRO A 81 9.90 10.20 3.07
C PRO A 81 10.49 9.68 4.38
N GLN A 82 9.96 10.10 5.54
CA GLN A 82 10.42 9.62 6.85
C GLN A 82 10.09 8.14 7.02
N LEU A 83 8.87 7.74 6.67
CA LEU A 83 8.41 6.36 6.75
C LEU A 83 9.26 5.44 5.88
N PHE A 84 9.47 5.81 4.61
CA PHE A 84 10.24 5.01 3.64
C PHE A 84 11.69 4.85 4.07
N LYS A 85 12.31 5.94 4.54
CA LYS A 85 13.68 5.89 5.08
C LYS A 85 13.78 4.95 6.28
N LYS A 86 12.81 5.01 7.20
CA LYS A 86 12.80 4.16 8.39
C LYS A 86 12.58 2.68 8.05
N ALA A 87 11.68 2.39 7.12
CA ALA A 87 11.44 1.04 6.62
C ALA A 87 12.75 0.41 6.08
N ASN A 88 13.50 1.16 5.26
CA ASN A 88 14.79 0.70 4.74
C ASN A 88 15.82 0.39 5.84
N GLN A 89 15.88 1.21 6.88
CA GLN A 89 16.78 0.99 8.03
C GLN A 89 16.48 -0.27 8.84
N VAL A 90 15.26 -0.80 8.75
CA VAL A 90 14.82 -2.02 9.46
C VAL A 90 14.67 -3.22 8.53
N GLY A 91 15.16 -3.12 7.28
CA GLY A 91 15.15 -4.21 6.31
C GLY A 91 13.86 -4.43 5.55
N LEU A 92 13.04 -3.37 5.46
CA LEU A 92 11.87 -3.31 4.59
C LEU A 92 12.18 -2.40 3.39
N GLU A 93 11.70 -2.77 2.22
CA GLU A 93 11.95 -2.06 0.96
C GLU A 93 10.66 -1.58 0.33
N LEU A 94 10.79 -0.59 -0.57
CA LEU A 94 9.67 -0.17 -1.38
C LEU A 94 9.25 -1.29 -2.33
N CYS A 95 7.95 -1.44 -2.47
CA CYS A 95 7.33 -2.40 -3.36
C CYS A 95 7.42 -1.94 -4.82
N PRO A 96 7.55 -2.88 -5.77
CA PRO A 96 7.24 -2.58 -7.16
C PRO A 96 5.80 -2.11 -7.25
N LEU A 97 5.54 -1.08 -8.06
CA LEU A 97 4.21 -0.47 -8.13
C LEU A 97 3.14 -1.47 -8.64
N GLU A 98 3.54 -2.44 -9.47
CA GLU A 98 2.67 -3.53 -9.94
C GLU A 98 2.20 -4.48 -8.82
N LEU A 99 2.83 -4.47 -7.63
CA LEU A 99 2.32 -5.21 -6.48
C LEU A 99 0.89 -4.81 -6.13
N GLY A 100 0.50 -3.55 -6.31
CA GLY A 100 -0.84 -3.07 -5.95
C GLY A 100 -1.98 -3.85 -6.60
N PRO A 101 -2.05 -3.90 -7.95
CA PRO A 101 -3.00 -4.74 -8.67
C PRO A 101 -2.94 -6.23 -8.30
N HIS A 102 -1.75 -6.81 -8.17
CA HIS A 102 -1.57 -8.24 -7.87
C HIS A 102 -2.06 -8.58 -6.45
N LEU A 103 -1.60 -7.83 -5.44
CA LEU A 103 -2.07 -7.97 -4.07
C LEU A 103 -3.58 -7.78 -3.97
N ARG A 104 -4.15 -6.87 -4.78
CA ARG A 104 -5.60 -6.67 -4.77
C ARG A 104 -6.36 -7.90 -5.27
N LEU A 105 -5.88 -8.55 -6.32
CA LEU A 105 -6.48 -9.78 -6.87
C LEU A 105 -6.39 -10.96 -5.91
N GLU A 106 -5.36 -11.00 -5.07
CA GLU A 106 -5.20 -12.03 -4.04
C GLU A 106 -6.03 -11.73 -2.78
N TYR A 107 -6.07 -10.46 -2.35
CA TYR A 107 -6.71 -10.06 -1.10
C TYR A 107 -8.21 -9.76 -1.27
N LEU A 108 -9.01 -10.74 -1.68
CA LEU A 108 -10.45 -10.52 -1.98
C LEU A 108 -11.34 -10.43 -0.74
N ASP A 109 -10.87 -10.92 0.40
CA ASP A 109 -11.59 -11.00 1.67
C ASP A 109 -11.32 -9.81 2.60
N GLN A 110 -10.80 -8.69 2.08
CA GLN A 110 -10.54 -7.48 2.86
C GLN A 110 -11.77 -7.11 3.71
N PRO A 111 -11.62 -6.89 5.02
CA PRO A 111 -12.69 -6.42 5.87
C PRO A 111 -13.26 -5.07 5.39
N GLU A 112 -14.51 -4.81 5.70
CA GLU A 112 -15.16 -3.54 5.36
C GLU A 112 -14.45 -2.37 6.06
N GLY A 113 -14.00 -1.38 5.27
CA GLY A 113 -13.35 -0.18 5.79
C GLY A 113 -14.35 0.83 6.35
N HIS A 114 -15.62 0.75 5.93
CA HIS A 114 -16.70 1.59 6.43
C HIS A 114 -17.28 1.04 7.75
N SER A 115 -16.67 1.40 8.87
CA SER A 115 -17.18 1.09 10.22
C SER A 115 -18.28 2.06 10.69
N GLY A 116 -18.98 2.74 9.78
CA GLY A 116 -19.95 3.80 10.12
C GLY A 116 -19.33 5.07 10.72
N LYS A 117 -17.99 5.15 10.78
CA LYS A 117 -17.27 6.37 11.18
C LYS A 117 -17.28 7.40 10.04
N PRO A 118 -17.51 8.70 10.33
CA PRO A 118 -17.52 9.72 9.30
C PRO A 118 -16.18 9.78 8.56
N SER A 119 -16.24 9.92 7.24
CA SER A 119 -15.09 10.16 6.38
C SER A 119 -14.33 11.38 6.89
N CYS A 120 -13.16 11.18 7.48
CA CYS A 120 -12.32 12.29 7.90
C CYS A 120 -11.57 12.83 6.68
N ARG A 121 -11.76 14.12 6.38
CA ARG A 121 -10.91 14.80 5.38
C ARG A 121 -9.45 14.71 5.84
N HIS A 122 -8.54 14.49 4.89
CA HIS A 122 -7.08 14.46 5.12
C HIS A 122 -6.51 13.28 5.93
N ARG A 123 -7.21 12.14 5.98
CA ARG A 123 -6.65 10.89 6.54
C ARG A 123 -6.81 9.73 5.57
N ALA A 124 -5.96 8.70 5.68
CA ALA A 124 -6.22 7.48 4.94
C ALA A 124 -7.56 6.90 5.42
N PRO A 125 -8.38 6.36 4.51
CA PRO A 125 -9.66 5.84 4.93
C PRO A 125 -9.49 4.60 5.83
N TYR A 126 -10.33 4.45 6.85
CA TYR A 126 -10.32 3.25 7.70
C TYR A 126 -10.30 1.96 6.86
N GLY A 127 -9.44 1.03 7.27
CA GLY A 127 -9.23 -0.25 6.61
C GLY A 127 -8.50 -0.18 5.27
N SER A 128 -7.99 0.99 4.85
CA SER A 128 -7.15 1.07 3.65
C SER A 128 -5.76 0.53 3.89
N VAL A 129 -5.20 -0.14 2.90
CA VAL A 129 -3.83 -0.66 2.91
C VAL A 129 -3.05 -0.04 1.76
N THR A 130 -2.04 0.77 2.05
CA THR A 130 -1.28 1.52 1.04
C THR A 130 -0.04 0.75 0.61
N ILE A 131 0.23 0.70 -0.70
CA ILE A 131 1.48 0.12 -1.21
C ILE A 131 2.58 1.17 -1.06
N ALA A 132 3.62 0.86 -0.30
CA ALA A 132 4.81 1.70 -0.20
C ALA A 132 5.66 1.53 -1.47
N SER A 133 5.36 2.27 -2.53
CA SER A 133 6.09 2.22 -3.81
C SER A 133 6.86 3.50 -4.08
N GLU A 134 7.76 3.45 -5.06
CA GLU A 134 8.42 4.64 -5.59
C GLU A 134 7.40 5.67 -6.13
N ILE A 135 7.68 6.95 -5.89
CA ILE A 135 6.88 8.07 -6.42
C ILE A 135 7.37 8.40 -7.83
N LEU A 136 6.51 8.22 -8.82
CA LEU A 136 6.89 8.36 -10.24
C LEU A 136 7.02 9.82 -10.75
N SER A 137 6.55 10.79 -9.97
CA SER A 137 6.52 12.21 -10.34
C SER A 137 6.43 13.11 -9.11
N ASP A 138 7.14 14.25 -9.14
CA ASP A 138 7.07 15.30 -8.12
C ASP A 138 5.81 16.18 -8.24
N ASP A 139 5.11 16.14 -9.38
CA ASP A 139 3.84 16.86 -9.58
C ASP A 139 2.84 16.48 -8.47
N VAL A 140 2.44 17.48 -7.67
CA VAL A 140 1.52 17.30 -6.53
C VAL A 140 0.15 16.80 -6.96
N TYR A 141 -0.25 16.98 -8.22
CA TYR A 141 -1.51 16.45 -8.75
C TYR A 141 -1.36 15.08 -9.41
N PHE A 142 -0.14 14.54 -9.52
CA PHE A 142 0.10 13.21 -10.04
C PHE A 142 -0.06 12.15 -8.93
N PRO A 143 -0.73 11.00 -9.21
CA PRO A 143 -0.91 9.93 -8.23
C PRO A 143 0.44 9.40 -7.69
N LYS A 144 0.54 9.23 -6.38
CA LYS A 144 1.80 8.83 -5.71
C LYS A 144 1.96 7.32 -5.54
N GLY A 145 0.88 6.55 -5.70
CA GLY A 145 0.88 5.10 -5.54
C GLY A 145 -0.52 4.53 -5.50
N PHE A 146 -0.61 3.23 -5.24
CA PHE A 146 -1.87 2.51 -5.07
C PHE A 146 -2.18 2.25 -3.58
N TYR A 147 -3.47 2.19 -3.26
CA TYR A 147 -3.97 1.63 -2.00
C TYR A 147 -5.22 0.79 -2.24
N LEU A 148 -5.39 -0.18 -1.36
CA LEU A 148 -6.43 -1.19 -1.35
C LEU A 148 -7.52 -0.78 -0.37
N ARG A 149 -8.79 -0.88 -0.76
CA ARG A 149 -9.90 -0.56 0.14
C ARG A 149 -11.13 -1.38 -0.19
N ARG A 150 -11.95 -1.66 0.83
CA ARG A 150 -13.34 -2.09 0.67
C ARG A 150 -14.28 -0.99 1.15
N ILE A 151 -15.30 -0.68 0.35
CA ILE A 151 -16.31 0.34 0.65
C ILE A 151 -17.66 -0.22 0.25
N GLU A 152 -18.59 -0.32 1.19
CA GLU A 152 -19.97 -0.75 0.95
C GLU A 152 -20.02 -2.10 0.19
N GLY A 153 -19.18 -3.04 0.63
CA GLY A 153 -19.05 -4.36 0.01
C GLY A 153 -18.18 -4.41 -1.25
N VAL A 154 -17.85 -3.27 -1.86
CA VAL A 154 -17.09 -3.19 -3.11
C VAL A 154 -15.59 -3.12 -2.86
N LEU A 155 -14.81 -3.94 -3.57
CA LEU A 155 -13.35 -3.91 -3.55
C LEU A 155 -12.81 -2.86 -4.50
N TRP A 156 -11.81 -2.11 -4.03
CA TRP A 156 -11.17 -1.05 -4.77
C TRP A 156 -9.66 -1.20 -4.81
N LEU A 157 -9.09 -0.86 -5.96
CA LEU A 157 -7.69 -0.47 -6.16
C LEU A 157 -7.67 1.02 -6.48
N ARG A 158 -7.15 1.87 -5.61
CA ARG A 158 -7.27 3.33 -5.77
C ARG A 158 -5.90 3.97 -5.86
N GLY A 159 -5.77 4.98 -6.69
CA GLY A 159 -4.67 5.93 -6.64
C GLY A 159 -4.95 7.01 -5.58
N TYR A 160 -3.88 7.53 -4.98
CA TYR A 160 -3.92 8.67 -4.07
C TYR A 160 -2.98 9.78 -4.50
N ILE A 161 -3.27 10.99 -4.04
CA ILE A 161 -2.37 12.14 -4.10
C ILE A 161 -1.95 12.45 -2.67
N ALA A 162 -0.67 12.68 -2.46
CA ALA A 162 -0.12 13.23 -1.24
C ALA A 162 1.02 14.17 -1.61
N ASP A 163 1.10 15.32 -0.93
CA ASP A 163 2.31 16.12 -0.95
C ASP A 163 3.34 15.54 0.04
N HIS A 164 4.58 16.03 -0.02
CA HIS A 164 5.68 15.55 0.83
C HIS A 164 5.56 16.03 2.29
N LEU A 165 4.65 16.97 2.57
CA LEU A 165 4.40 17.52 3.91
C LEU A 165 3.24 16.78 4.60
N HIS A 166 2.48 15.98 3.87
CA HIS A 166 1.37 15.21 4.39
C HIS A 166 1.86 14.22 5.47
N VAL A 167 1.31 14.38 6.67
CA VAL A 167 1.59 13.50 7.81
C VAL A 167 0.57 12.36 7.77
N LEU A 168 1.09 11.13 7.65
CA LEU A 168 0.34 9.89 7.73
C LEU A 168 -0.12 9.66 9.17
N ASP A 169 -1.33 9.13 9.33
CA ASP A 169 -1.87 8.80 10.65
C ASP A 169 -1.09 7.60 11.23
N PRO A 170 -0.80 7.56 12.54
CA PRO A 170 -0.12 6.43 13.18
C PRO A 170 -0.77 5.07 12.92
N ASP A 171 -2.08 5.03 12.68
CA ASP A 171 -2.84 3.82 12.37
C ASP A 171 -3.00 3.53 10.88
N ASP A 172 -2.39 4.32 9.99
CA ASP A 172 -2.38 4.01 8.56
C ASP A 172 -1.57 2.74 8.29
N HIS A 173 -2.15 1.82 7.50
CA HIS A 173 -1.52 0.57 7.12
C HIS A 173 -0.73 0.73 5.81
N PHE A 174 0.53 0.28 5.83
CA PHE A 174 1.41 0.24 4.67
C PHE A 174 1.93 -1.16 4.42
N VAL A 175 2.12 -1.49 3.14
CA VAL A 175 2.75 -2.71 2.66
C VAL A 175 4.13 -2.38 2.11
N PHE A 176 5.15 -3.03 2.67
CA PHE A 176 6.54 -3.02 2.22
C PHE A 176 6.97 -4.41 1.73
N CYS A 177 8.01 -4.48 0.92
CA CYS A 177 8.68 -5.75 0.63
C CYS A 177 9.65 -6.08 1.76
N GLN A 178 9.71 -7.33 2.18
CA GLN A 178 10.79 -7.76 3.06
C GLN A 178 12.06 -7.98 2.25
N ASN A 179 13.16 -7.35 2.63
CA ASN A 179 14.45 -7.64 2.02
C ASN A 179 14.94 -9.02 2.49
N GLU A 180 15.11 -9.96 1.57
CA GLU A 180 15.61 -11.31 1.87
C GLU A 180 17.10 -11.33 2.27
N THR A 181 17.82 -10.22 2.04
CA THR A 181 19.27 -10.10 2.23
C THR A 181 19.67 -9.72 3.67
N LEU A 182 18.71 -9.32 4.51
CA LEU A 182 18.94 -9.04 5.93
C LEU A 182 18.51 -10.25 6.75
N LYS A 183 19.40 -11.25 6.80
CA LYS A 183 19.36 -12.36 7.76
C LYS A 183 20.36 -12.12 8.87
#